data_AF-A0A699RWJ0-F1
#
_entry.id   AF-A0A699RWJ0-F1
#
_cell.length_a   1.000
_cell.length_b   1.000
_cell.length_c   1.000
_cell.angle_alpha   90.00
_cell.angle_beta   90.00
_cell.angle_gamma   90.00
#
_symmetry.space_group_name_H-M   'P 1'
#
loop_
_entity.id
_entity.type
_entity.pdbx_description
1 polymer ?
#
loop_
_entity_poly.entity_id
_entity_poly.type
_entity_poly.pdbx_seq_one_letter_code
_entity_poly.pdbx_strand_id
1 'polypeptide(L)'
;GALHNNSRRSVDISLFSKLELDLESIDEIIDRGDGNDEIMCKRSGIINNLNDLSNIQTMEVTQKTKIRWAIEGVENSSFFHGMLNKKRRTLNVHGVLVDGSWIDNPIDVKDEFFNHFSMRFRNPDPKEAYIEMDFPNILSQEDRQFIEREVSIDEIKKAVWDCGTDKASGPDRFTFGFNRRYWDLIHGEVNNAVR
;
A
#
# COMPACT_ATOMS: atom_id res chain seq x y z
N GLY A 1 26.15 12.01 0.93
CA GLY A 1 25.19 10.90 1.04
C GLY A 1 25.75 9.73 1.83
N ALA A 2 26.63 8.92 1.23
CA ALA A 2 27.10 7.65 1.82
C ALA A 2 27.93 7.79 3.11
N LEU A 3 28.80 8.82 3.22
CA LEU A 3 29.68 9.00 4.38
C LEU A 3 28.92 9.33 5.68
N HIS A 4 27.82 10.08 5.58
CA HIS A 4 27.03 10.49 6.75
C HIS A 4 26.20 9.33 7.32
N ASN A 5 25.71 8.43 6.45
CA ASN A 5 25.00 7.22 6.87
C ASN A 5 25.94 6.19 7.50
N ASN A 6 27.18 6.04 7.00
CA ASN A 6 28.14 5.12 7.60
C ASN A 6 28.60 5.58 8.99
N SER A 7 28.78 6.89 9.18
CA SER A 7 29.16 7.45 10.47
C SER A 7 28.06 7.28 11.53
N ARG A 8 26.79 7.51 11.19
CA ARG A 8 25.67 7.30 12.12
C ARG A 8 25.50 5.82 12.49
N ARG A 9 25.57 4.93 11.50
CA ARG A 9 25.45 3.48 11.72
C ARG A 9 26.55 2.93 12.63
N SER A 10 27.78 3.44 12.49
CA SER A 10 28.89 3.10 13.37
C SER A 10 28.64 3.54 14.82
N VAL A 11 28.00 4.69 15.01
CA VAL A 11 27.65 5.20 16.35
C VAL A 11 26.51 4.37 16.96
N ASP A 12 25.48 4.04 16.18
CA ASP A 12 24.35 3.23 16.67
C ASP A 12 24.77 1.80 17.05
N ILE A 13 25.67 1.18 16.29
CA ILE A 13 26.25 -0.14 16.64
C ILE A 13 27.04 -0.04 17.94
N SER A 14 27.87 1.00 18.09
CA SER A 14 28.67 1.20 19.31
C SER A 14 27.82 1.45 20.56
N LEU A 15 26.68 2.14 20.39
CA LEU A 15 25.74 2.40 21.47
C LEU A 15 24.97 1.14 21.85
N PHE A 16 24.53 0.35 20.87
CA PHE A 16 23.82 -0.91 21.09
C PHE A 16 24.68 -1.90 21.88
N SER A 17 25.93 -2.13 21.44
CA SER A 17 26.86 -3.01 22.16
C SER A 17 27.18 -2.53 23.57
N LYS A 18 27.22 -1.21 23.79
CA LYS A 18 27.41 -0.65 25.13
C LYS A 18 26.21 -0.96 26.05
N LEU A 19 24.99 -0.82 25.54
CA LEU A 19 23.78 -1.11 26.30
C LEU A 19 23.61 -2.62 26.59
N GLU A 20 24.06 -3.50 25.68
CA GLU A 20 24.11 -4.95 25.93
C GLU A 20 25.08 -5.28 27.08
N LEU A 21 26.28 -4.71 27.07
CA LEU A 21 27.26 -4.90 28.14
C LEU A 21 26.76 -4.33 29.49
N ASP A 22 26.13 -3.16 29.47
CA ASP A 22 25.54 -2.55 30.67
C ASP A 22 24.39 -3.42 31.23
N LEU A 23 23.62 -4.07 30.35
CA LEU A 23 22.55 -5.01 30.74
C LEU A 23 23.13 -6.29 31.36
N GLU A 24 24.15 -6.90 30.73
CA GLU A 24 24.84 -8.08 31.26
C GLU A 24 25.41 -7.81 32.66
N SER A 25 26.07 -6.66 32.84
CA SER A 25 26.60 -6.27 34.15
C SER A 25 25.52 -6.12 35.22
N ILE A 26 24.32 -5.65 34.86
CA ILE A 26 23.20 -5.50 35.79
C ILE A 26 22.56 -6.86 36.10
N ASP A 27 22.40 -7.71 35.09
CA ASP A 27 21.87 -9.07 35.27
C ASP A 27 22.77 -9.88 36.21
N GLU A 28 24.11 -9.74 36.10
CA GLU A 28 25.03 -10.36 37.05
C GLU A 28 24.86 -9.89 38.51
N ILE A 29 24.54 -8.60 38.73
CA ILE A 29 24.30 -8.06 40.08
C ILE A 29 23.00 -8.67 40.65
N ILE A 30 21.98 -8.82 39.80
CA ILE A 30 20.70 -9.42 40.17
C ILE A 30 20.87 -10.92 40.49
N ASP A 31 21.63 -11.65 39.68
CA ASP A 31 21.88 -13.09 39.85
C ASP A 31 22.65 -13.41 41.14
N ARG A 32 23.49 -12.48 41.62
CA ARG A 32 24.16 -12.57 42.93
C ARG A 32 23.23 -12.33 44.12
N GLY A 33 21.99 -11.90 43.89
CA GLY A 33 21.00 -11.60 44.93
C GLY A 33 21.03 -10.16 45.45
N ASP A 34 21.83 -9.27 44.84
CA ASP A 34 21.98 -7.87 45.25
C ASP A 34 21.01 -6.92 44.51
N GLY A 35 19.92 -7.47 43.96
CA GLY A 35 18.91 -6.69 43.23
C GLY A 35 18.09 -5.79 44.16
N ASN A 36 18.16 -4.48 43.94
CA ASN A 36 17.27 -3.49 44.57
C ASN A 36 16.36 -2.81 43.54
N ASP A 37 15.37 -2.05 44.01
CA ASP A 37 14.40 -1.37 43.14
C ASP A 37 15.06 -0.41 42.13
N GLU A 38 16.17 0.22 42.51
CA GLU A 38 16.92 1.12 41.62
C GLU A 38 17.59 0.35 40.47
N ILE A 39 18.20 -0.81 40.76
CA ILE A 39 18.84 -1.70 39.79
C ILE A 39 17.78 -2.27 38.83
N MET A 40 16.62 -2.66 39.34
CA MET A 40 15.50 -3.13 38.52
C MET A 40 14.94 -2.02 37.60
N CYS A 41 14.86 -0.79 38.09
CA CYS A 41 14.46 0.36 37.28
C CYS A 41 15.47 0.65 36.15
N LYS A 42 16.77 0.62 36.46
CA LYS A 42 17.85 0.77 35.47
C LYS A 42 17.79 -0.32 34.40
N ARG A 43 17.60 -1.58 34.80
CA ARG A 43 17.42 -2.72 33.89
C ARG A 43 16.26 -2.50 32.93
N SER A 44 15.10 -2.10 33.44
CA SER A 44 13.92 -1.83 32.62
C SER A 44 14.17 -0.69 31.62
N GLY A 45 14.86 0.38 32.04
CA GLY A 45 15.25 1.47 31.15
C GLY A 45 16.17 1.03 30.01
N ILE A 46 17.17 0.18 30.30
CA ILE A 46 18.09 -0.34 29.29
C ILE A 46 17.37 -1.26 28.30
N ILE A 47 16.50 -2.15 28.77
CA ILE A 47 15.69 -3.03 27.90
C ILE A 47 14.79 -2.21 26.98
N ASN A 48 14.13 -1.17 27.49
CA ASN A 48 13.30 -0.31 26.67
C ASN A 48 14.12 0.40 25.58
N ASN A 49 15.29 0.94 25.93
CA ASN A 49 16.19 1.57 24.97
C ASN A 49 16.71 0.58 23.90
N LEU A 50 17.04 -0.66 24.28
CA LEU A 50 17.45 -1.70 23.34
C LEU A 50 16.31 -2.08 22.38
N ASN A 51 15.09 -2.21 22.91
CA ASN A 51 13.91 -2.47 22.09
C ASN A 51 13.65 -1.33 21.10
N ASP A 52 13.76 -0.07 21.54
CA ASP A 52 13.59 1.10 20.68
C ASP A 52 14.63 1.15 19.56
N LEU A 53 15.92 0.92 19.90
CA LEU A 53 16.99 0.86 18.91
C LEU A 53 16.80 -0.30 17.92
N SER A 54 16.41 -1.48 18.40
CA SER A 54 16.11 -2.66 17.57
C SER A 54 14.95 -2.40 16.61
N ASN A 55 13.90 -1.75 17.10
CA ASN A 55 12.75 -1.34 16.28
C ASN A 55 13.18 -0.38 15.16
N ILE A 56 14.00 0.63 15.47
CA ILE A 56 14.53 1.58 14.48
C ILE A 56 15.36 0.86 13.42
N GLN A 57 16.27 -0.03 13.83
CA GLN A 57 17.10 -0.81 12.89
C GLN A 57 16.25 -1.70 11.98
N THR A 58 15.24 -2.38 12.54
CA THR A 58 14.31 -3.22 11.79
C THR A 58 13.54 -2.41 10.75
N MET A 59 13.03 -1.23 11.14
CA MET A 59 12.36 -0.31 10.22
C MET A 59 13.27 0.14 9.08
N GLU A 60 14.53 0.50 9.38
CA GLU A 60 15.51 0.93 8.38
C GLU A 60 15.84 -0.20 7.37
N VAL A 61 16.05 -1.43 7.86
CA VAL A 61 16.31 -2.61 7.02
C VAL A 61 15.12 -2.92 6.13
N THR A 62 13.90 -2.86 6.66
CA THR A 62 12.68 -3.07 5.89
C THR A 62 12.51 -1.99 4.82
N GLN A 63 12.76 -0.71 5.14
CA GLN A 63 12.73 0.37 4.14
C GLN A 63 13.78 0.18 3.04
N LYS A 64 15.02 -0.13 3.39
CA LYS A 64 16.09 -0.42 2.42
C LYS A 64 15.74 -1.59 1.52
N THR A 65 15.13 -2.64 2.08
CA THR A 65 14.68 -3.81 1.32
C THR A 65 13.55 -3.45 0.37
N LYS A 66 12.57 -2.66 0.80
CA LYS A 66 11.48 -2.14 -0.05
C LYS A 66 12.01 -1.29 -1.21
N ILE A 67 12.98 -0.39 -0.94
CA ILE A 67 13.63 0.44 -1.97
C ILE A 67 14.40 -0.44 -2.95
N ARG A 68 15.20 -1.39 -2.46
CA ARG A 68 15.94 -2.33 -3.30
C ARG A 68 15.01 -3.15 -4.17
N TRP A 69 13.93 -3.71 -3.62
CA TRP A 69 12.89 -4.40 -4.38
C TRP A 69 12.24 -3.50 -5.43
N ALA A 70 11.98 -2.23 -5.12
CA ALA A 70 11.44 -1.28 -6.09
C ALA A 70 12.43 -1.00 -7.23
N ILE A 71 13.74 -0.97 -6.96
CA ILE A 71 14.78 -0.78 -7.99
C ILE A 71 14.95 -2.05 -8.82
N GLU A 72 15.19 -3.19 -8.17
CA GLU A 72 15.42 -4.49 -8.82
C GLU A 72 14.16 -5.01 -9.54
N GLY A 73 12.97 -4.67 -9.05
CA GLY A 73 11.70 -4.96 -9.71
C GLY A 73 11.54 -4.22 -11.05
N VAL A 74 12.16 -3.05 -11.20
CA VAL A 74 12.24 -2.32 -12.47
C VAL A 74 13.27 -2.94 -13.41
N GLU A 75 14.33 -3.57 -12.87
CA GLU A 75 15.32 -4.34 -13.64
C GLU A 75 14.80 -5.70 -14.12
N ASN A 76 13.80 -6.28 -13.44
CA ASN A 76 13.06 -7.45 -13.94
C ASN A 76 12.18 -7.14 -15.17
N SER A 77 12.28 -5.92 -15.71
CA SER A 77 11.67 -5.50 -16.97
C SER A 77 11.96 -6.48 -18.11
N SER A 78 13.10 -7.16 -18.18
CA SER A 78 13.36 -8.14 -19.25
C SER A 78 12.38 -9.32 -19.23
N PHE A 79 12.05 -9.85 -18.04
CA PHE A 79 11.04 -10.89 -17.88
C PHE A 79 9.64 -10.38 -18.22
N PHE A 80 9.26 -9.20 -17.71
CA PHE A 80 7.97 -8.59 -18.00
C PHE A 80 7.82 -8.17 -19.46
N HIS A 81 8.88 -7.65 -20.10
CA HIS A 81 8.94 -7.37 -21.52
C HIS A 81 8.88 -8.66 -22.33
N GLY A 82 9.54 -9.74 -21.89
CA GLY A 82 9.41 -11.07 -22.49
C GLY A 82 7.97 -11.57 -22.45
N MET A 83 7.31 -11.46 -21.29
CA MET A 83 5.90 -11.82 -21.11
C MET A 83 4.96 -10.94 -21.93
N LEU A 84 5.17 -9.61 -21.97
CA LEU A 84 4.42 -8.66 -22.78
C LEU A 84 4.62 -8.93 -24.28
N ASN A 85 5.83 -9.21 -24.72
CA ASN A 85 6.13 -9.53 -26.12
C ASN A 85 5.50 -10.87 -26.51
N LYS A 86 5.54 -11.88 -25.64
CA LYS A 86 4.81 -13.14 -25.84
C LYS A 86 3.32 -12.85 -25.98
N LYS A 87 2.73 -12.10 -25.04
CA LYS A 87 1.31 -11.74 -25.04
C LYS A 87 0.91 -10.91 -26.27
N ARG A 88 1.75 -9.97 -26.71
CA ARG A 88 1.56 -9.21 -27.96
C ARG A 88 1.54 -10.13 -29.16
N ARG A 89 2.45 -11.11 -29.24
CA ARG A 89 2.48 -12.10 -30.33
C ARG A 89 1.24 -12.99 -30.35
N THR A 90 0.78 -13.48 -29.18
CA THR A 90 -0.42 -14.34 -29.12
C THR A 90 -1.73 -13.59 -29.28
N LEU A 91 -1.82 -12.35 -28.80
CA LEU A 91 -3.04 -11.54 -28.88
C LEU A 91 -3.06 -10.62 -30.10
N ASN A 92 -2.08 -10.71 -31.00
CA ASN A 92 -2.10 -9.91 -32.22
C ASN A 92 -3.25 -10.36 -33.11
N VAL A 93 -4.23 -9.48 -33.29
CA VAL A 93 -5.31 -9.69 -34.24
C VAL A 93 -4.77 -9.32 -35.62
N HIS A 94 -4.59 -10.33 -36.47
CA HIS A 94 -4.07 -10.14 -37.82
C HIS A 94 -5.16 -9.76 -38.83
N GLY A 95 -6.42 -9.95 -38.46
CA GLY A 95 -7.58 -9.68 -39.28
C GLY A 95 -8.84 -10.24 -38.63
N VAL A 96 -9.98 -9.91 -39.22
CA VAL A 96 -11.31 -10.37 -38.79
C VAL A 96 -12.08 -10.93 -39.97
N LEU A 97 -12.91 -11.92 -39.72
CA LEU A 97 -13.83 -12.47 -40.72
C LEU A 97 -15.19 -11.78 -40.57
N VAL A 98 -15.58 -11.02 -41.58
CA VAL A 98 -16.86 -10.29 -41.64
C VAL A 98 -17.63 -10.79 -42.85
N ASP A 99 -18.85 -11.31 -42.64
CA ASP A 99 -19.73 -11.81 -43.70
C ASP A 99 -19.05 -12.75 -44.71
N GLY A 100 -18.16 -13.61 -44.21
CA GLY A 100 -17.41 -14.59 -45.02
C GLY A 100 -16.17 -14.03 -45.74
N SER A 101 -15.87 -12.74 -45.60
CA SER A 101 -14.69 -12.09 -46.16
C SER A 101 -13.65 -11.79 -45.08
N TRP A 102 -12.38 -12.11 -45.34
CA TRP A 102 -11.28 -11.81 -44.43
C TRP A 102 -10.78 -10.39 -44.64
N ILE A 103 -10.78 -9.59 -43.57
CA ILE A 103 -10.32 -8.20 -43.57
C ILE A 103 -9.05 -8.12 -42.71
N ASP A 104 -7.95 -7.65 -43.27
CA ASP A 104 -6.64 -7.54 -42.60
C ASP A 104 -6.03 -6.12 -42.63
N ASN A 105 -6.68 -5.17 -43.33
CA ASN A 105 -6.29 -3.76 -43.29
C ASN A 105 -6.51 -3.21 -41.87
N PRO A 106 -5.46 -2.67 -41.21
CA PRO A 106 -5.55 -2.21 -39.83
C PRO A 106 -6.60 -1.13 -39.56
N ILE A 107 -6.96 -0.32 -40.56
CA ILE A 107 -8.01 0.70 -40.43
C ILE A 107 -9.37 0.00 -40.37
N ASP A 108 -9.65 -0.84 -41.36
CA ASP A 108 -10.92 -1.55 -41.49
C ASP A 108 -11.16 -2.52 -40.31
N VAL A 109 -10.10 -3.20 -39.83
CA VAL A 109 -10.17 -4.06 -38.62
C VAL A 109 -10.55 -3.24 -37.38
N LYS A 110 -9.98 -2.03 -37.21
CA LYS A 110 -10.32 -1.16 -36.07
C LYS A 110 -11.76 -0.68 -36.15
N ASP A 111 -12.20 -0.28 -37.33
CA ASP A 111 -13.56 0.21 -37.55
C ASP A 111 -14.58 -0.92 -37.32
N GLU A 112 -14.28 -2.14 -37.76
CA GLU A 112 -15.13 -3.30 -37.50
C GLU A 112 -15.22 -3.62 -36.00
N PHE A 113 -14.09 -3.66 -35.29
CA PHE A 113 -14.08 -3.85 -33.83
C PHE A 113 -14.88 -2.77 -33.12
N PHE A 114 -14.67 -1.50 -33.51
CA PHE A 114 -15.38 -0.37 -32.94
C PHE A 114 -16.89 -0.50 -33.19
N ASN A 115 -17.32 -0.77 -34.42
CA ASN A 115 -18.73 -0.90 -34.77
C ASN A 115 -19.40 -2.08 -34.07
N HIS A 116 -18.74 -3.25 -34.05
CA HIS A 116 -19.22 -4.45 -33.38
C HIS A 116 -19.53 -4.18 -31.91
N PHE A 117 -18.55 -3.64 -31.17
CA PHE A 117 -18.72 -3.37 -29.75
C PHE A 117 -19.58 -2.14 -29.47
N SER A 118 -19.50 -1.09 -30.29
CA SER A 118 -20.36 0.08 -30.16
C SER A 118 -21.82 -0.27 -30.36
N MET A 119 -22.14 -1.20 -31.28
CA MET A 119 -23.50 -1.71 -31.46
C MET A 119 -23.91 -2.64 -30.32
N ARG A 120 -23.02 -3.55 -29.90
CA ARG A 120 -23.29 -4.52 -28.81
C ARG A 120 -23.50 -3.86 -27.44
N PHE A 121 -22.71 -2.83 -27.14
CA PHE A 121 -22.79 -2.06 -25.91
C PHE A 121 -23.55 -0.75 -26.08
N ARG A 122 -24.14 -0.52 -27.26
CA ARG A 122 -25.14 0.54 -27.40
C ARG A 122 -26.19 0.23 -26.36
N ASN A 123 -26.56 1.25 -25.58
CA ASN A 123 -27.70 1.10 -24.71
C ASN A 123 -28.86 0.60 -25.59
N PRO A 124 -29.46 -0.57 -25.30
CA PRO A 124 -30.76 -0.85 -25.87
C PRO A 124 -31.62 0.38 -25.53
N ASP A 125 -32.56 0.75 -26.41
CA ASP A 125 -33.57 1.76 -26.08
C ASP A 125 -34.00 1.61 -24.62
N PRO A 126 -34.34 2.70 -23.91
CA PRO A 126 -34.80 2.65 -22.53
C PRO A 126 -36.20 2.01 -22.46
N LYS A 127 -36.34 0.79 -22.96
CA LYS A 127 -37.02 -0.24 -22.22
C LYS A 127 -36.17 -0.41 -20.98
N GLU A 128 -36.45 0.45 -19.98
CA GLU A 128 -36.24 0.07 -18.60
C GLU A 128 -36.61 -1.41 -18.54
N ALA A 129 -35.64 -2.26 -18.22
CA ALA A 129 -35.97 -3.62 -17.87
C ALA A 129 -36.88 -3.46 -16.65
N TYR A 130 -38.20 -3.42 -16.90
CA TYR A 130 -39.20 -3.39 -15.87
C TYR A 130 -39.14 -4.78 -15.27
N ILE A 131 -38.24 -4.92 -14.31
CA ILE A 131 -38.13 -6.10 -13.49
C ILE A 131 -39.33 -5.98 -12.55
N GLU A 132 -40.46 -6.53 -12.99
CA GLU A 132 -41.67 -6.71 -12.17
C GLU A 132 -41.36 -7.82 -11.15
N MET A 133 -40.56 -7.47 -10.17
CA MET A 133 -40.14 -8.38 -9.11
C MET A 133 -40.22 -7.61 -7.80
N ASP A 134 -41.03 -8.13 -6.89
CA ASP A 134 -40.99 -7.68 -5.51
C ASP A 134 -39.63 -8.09 -4.95
N PHE A 135 -38.75 -7.11 -4.71
CA PHE A 135 -37.54 -7.33 -3.94
C PHE A 135 -37.96 -7.49 -2.48
N PRO A 136 -37.94 -8.70 -1.89
CA PRO A 136 -38.40 -8.88 -0.52
C PRO A 136 -37.47 -8.22 0.50
N ASN A 137 -36.20 -8.01 0.11
CA ASN A 137 -35.17 -7.37 0.92
C ASN A 137 -34.93 -5.95 0.39
N ILE A 138 -35.75 -5.02 0.85
CA ILE A 138 -35.57 -3.59 0.59
C ILE A 138 -34.78 -3.01 1.75
N LEU A 139 -33.76 -2.21 1.45
CA LEU A 139 -33.05 -1.44 2.46
C LEU A 139 -34.03 -0.55 3.23
N SER A 140 -33.85 -0.47 4.54
CA SER A 140 -34.62 0.47 5.35
C SER A 140 -34.41 1.89 4.81
N GLN A 141 -35.32 2.80 5.14
CA GLN A 141 -35.13 4.21 4.78
C GLN A 141 -33.83 4.75 5.40
N GLU A 142 -33.50 4.31 6.61
CA GLU A 142 -32.26 4.67 7.29
C GLU A 142 -31.02 4.17 6.55
N ASP A 143 -31.01 2.91 6.08
CA ASP A 143 -29.88 2.33 5.34
C ASP A 143 -29.65 3.04 4.01
N ARG A 144 -30.73 3.40 3.30
CA ARG A 144 -30.63 4.17 2.05
C ARG A 144 -30.02 5.54 2.31
N GLN A 145 -30.55 6.26 3.30
CA GLN A 145 -30.00 7.54 3.69
C GLN A 145 -28.54 7.42 4.16
N PHE A 146 -28.19 6.32 4.83
CA PHE A 146 -26.82 6.07 5.27
C PHE A 146 -25.84 5.82 4.12
N ILE A 147 -26.26 5.10 3.07
CA ILE A 147 -25.40 4.79 1.92
C ILE A 147 -25.31 5.99 0.96
N GLU A 148 -26.37 6.80 0.86
CA GLU A 148 -26.45 7.97 -0.02
C GLU A 148 -25.86 9.24 0.61
N ARG A 149 -25.57 9.24 1.91
CA ARG A 149 -24.98 10.42 2.58
C ARG A 149 -23.57 10.72 2.09
N GLU A 150 -23.19 11.99 2.19
CA GLU A 150 -21.82 12.41 1.96
C GLU A 150 -20.84 11.77 2.96
N VAL A 151 -19.66 11.42 2.47
CA VAL A 151 -18.58 10.90 3.32
C VAL A 151 -18.15 11.97 4.33
N SER A 152 -18.13 11.58 5.60
CA SER A 152 -17.70 12.43 6.70
C SER A 152 -16.18 12.39 6.90
N ILE A 153 -15.61 13.47 7.44
CA ILE A 153 -14.17 13.51 7.76
C ILE A 153 -13.77 12.46 8.80
N ASP A 154 -14.69 12.10 9.70
CA ASP A 154 -14.48 11.05 10.69
C ASP A 154 -14.40 9.66 10.05
N GLU A 155 -15.19 9.39 9.00
CA GLU A 155 -15.06 8.17 8.21
C GLU A 155 -13.73 8.10 7.46
N ILE A 156 -13.30 9.22 6.86
CA ILE A 156 -11.99 9.31 6.19
C ILE A 156 -10.88 9.06 7.20
N LYS A 157 -10.93 9.71 8.36
CA LYS A 157 -9.96 9.51 9.45
C LYS A 157 -9.94 8.06 9.90
N LYS A 158 -11.10 7.47 10.15
CA LYS A 158 -11.21 6.07 10.55
C LYS A 158 -10.58 5.13 9.52
N ALA A 159 -10.86 5.33 8.23
CA ALA A 159 -10.25 4.54 7.16
C ALA A 159 -8.71 4.65 7.14
N VAL A 160 -8.15 5.84 7.37
CA VAL A 160 -6.69 6.06 7.49
C VAL A 160 -6.10 5.35 8.73
N TRP A 161 -6.86 5.26 9.81
CA TRP A 161 -6.47 4.58 11.06
C TRP A 161 -6.71 3.05 11.06
N ASP A 162 -7.58 2.56 10.19
CA ASP A 162 -7.74 1.12 9.96
C ASP A 162 -6.65 0.59 9.01
N CYS A 163 -6.03 1.46 8.20
CA CYS A 163 -4.91 1.10 7.31
C CYS A 163 -3.58 0.98 8.06
N GLY A 164 -2.91 -0.18 8.00
CA GLY A 164 -1.59 -0.37 8.62
C GLY A 164 -0.56 0.72 8.26
N THR A 165 0.25 1.15 9.23
CA THR A 165 1.22 2.25 9.07
C THR A 165 2.37 1.93 8.11
N ASP A 166 2.61 0.65 7.90
CA ASP A 166 3.71 0.05 7.13
C ASP A 166 3.29 -0.39 5.72
N LYS A 167 2.03 -0.17 5.33
CA LYS A 167 1.52 -0.50 4.00
C LYS A 167 2.28 0.28 2.92
N ALA A 168 2.34 -0.32 1.74
CA ALA A 168 3.03 0.27 0.60
C ALA A 168 2.48 1.66 0.30
N SER A 169 3.37 2.62 0.06
CA SER A 169 2.98 3.96 -0.36
C SER A 169 2.36 3.92 -1.76
N GLY A 170 1.45 4.85 -2.04
CA GLY A 170 0.95 5.07 -3.38
C GLY A 170 2.04 5.61 -4.33
N PRO A 171 1.66 5.98 -5.57
CA PRO A 171 2.56 6.64 -6.52
C PRO A 171 3.18 7.95 -5.98
N ASP A 172 2.53 8.54 -4.97
CA ASP A 172 2.91 9.74 -4.23
C ASP A 172 4.07 9.53 -3.23
N ARG A 173 4.43 8.27 -2.94
CA ARG A 173 5.47 7.85 -1.99
C ARG A 173 5.19 8.17 -0.52
N PHE A 174 3.97 8.57 -0.17
CA PHE A 174 3.58 8.75 1.24
C PHE A 174 2.95 7.48 1.81
N THR A 175 3.29 7.13 3.05
CA THR A 175 2.69 5.99 3.76
C THR A 175 1.51 6.43 4.62
N PHE A 176 0.65 5.49 5.02
CA PHE A 176 -0.40 5.79 6.01
C PHE A 176 0.18 6.29 7.34
N GLY A 177 1.40 5.88 7.70
CA GLY A 177 2.12 6.46 8.84
C GLY A 177 2.38 7.97 8.71
N PHE A 178 2.70 8.46 7.51
CA PHE A 178 2.82 9.90 7.23
C PHE A 178 1.48 10.61 7.40
N ASN A 179 0.42 10.06 6.80
CA ASN A 179 -0.92 10.65 6.87
C ASN A 179 -1.44 10.75 8.31
N ARG A 180 -1.21 9.72 9.14
CA ARG A 180 -1.56 9.75 10.56
C ARG A 180 -0.76 10.79 11.34
N ARG A 181 0.54 10.91 11.06
CA ARG A 181 1.45 11.83 11.77
C ARG A 181 1.14 13.30 11.48
N TYR A 182 0.76 13.61 10.25
CA TYR A 182 0.53 14.98 9.78
C TYR A 182 -0.95 15.28 9.53
N TRP A 183 -1.86 14.46 10.05
CA TRP A 183 -3.31 14.58 9.84
C TRP A 183 -3.81 16.00 10.12
N ASP A 184 -3.40 16.61 11.24
CA ASP A 184 -3.83 17.95 11.62
C ASP A 184 -3.43 19.03 10.60
N LEU A 185 -2.40 18.79 9.79
CA LEU A 185 -1.96 19.68 8.71
C LEU A 185 -2.64 19.39 7.37
N ILE A 186 -2.88 18.11 7.04
CA ILE A 186 -3.31 17.69 5.69
C ILE A 186 -4.80 17.33 5.58
N HIS A 187 -5.52 17.16 6.70
CA HIS A 187 -6.91 16.66 6.69
C HIS A 187 -7.85 17.50 5.83
N GLY A 188 -7.63 18.82 5.74
CA GLY A 188 -8.41 19.71 4.89
C GLY A 188 -8.25 19.40 3.40
N GLU A 189 -7.02 19.18 2.94
CA GLU A 189 -6.75 18.80 1.55
C GLU A 189 -7.29 17.40 1.23
N VAL A 190 -7.12 16.46 2.16
CA VAL A 190 -7.65 15.09 2.02
C VAL A 190 -9.18 15.10 1.93
N ASN A 191 -9.85 15.88 2.77
CA ASN A 191 -11.31 15.99 2.74
C ASN A 191 -11.82 16.61 1.43
N ASN A 192 -11.11 17.61 0.89
CA ASN A 192 -11.45 18.22 -0.41
C ASN A 192 -11.19 17.30 -1.60
N ALA A 193 -10.28 16.33 -1.49
CA ALA A 193 -9.99 15.38 -2.57
C ALA A 193 -10.99 14.21 -2.62
N VAL A 194 -11.63 13.89 -1.50
CA VAL A 194 -12.63 12.81 -1.38
C VAL A 194 -14.04 13.27 -1.75
N ARG A 195 -14.31 14.57 -1.64
CA ARG A 195 -15.57 15.23 -2.00
C ARG A 195 -15.52 15.78 -3.41
#